data_AF-A0A1A8EBQ0-F1
#
_entry.id   AF-A0A1A8EBQ0-F1
#
_cell.length_a   1.000
_cell.length_b   1.000
_cell.length_c   1.000
_cell.angle_alpha   90.00
_cell.angle_beta   90.00
_cell.angle_gamma   90.00
#
_symmetry.space_group_name_H-M   'P 1'
#
loop_
_entity.id
_entity.type
_entity.pdbx_description
1 polymer ?
#
loop_
_entity_poly.entity_id
_entity_poly.type
_entity_poly.pdbx_seq_one_letter_code
_entity_poly.pdbx_strand_id
1 'polypeptide(L)'
;MASHAALYALSVLLFSAGAGVSGFVKIACNDRTVGQIGQPSLLNCVVKPTQDTTDIDIVNVKWKRSGDAESLLNCHQDEGCTGTWPGYRFADFSSEWDSKNMNISLLITNTQVKDEAKYTCYVYTDSGDDEVDVDLQVTAKYSLPNVSLVPEKKNPNSKEALLCKASGGYPKGTIRWFDENNETKSAETEVKTMDNGLFELSSKLVSLNGSTFSNYTCIVFNSSGGKENEGKIQTSNFLGFEGTPSPVVKTPKVVAGVLVIGSLIVGLLLLLLICRRRAQPLHHREGPAGGSEADPLDSTA
;
A
#
# COMPACT_ATOMS: atom_id res chain seq x y z
N MET A 1 -58.82 43.84 -72.79
CA MET A 1 -57.64 43.00 -73.10
C MET A 1 -56.74 42.99 -71.88
N ALA A 2 -57.19 42.26 -70.86
CA ALA A 2 -56.47 41.89 -69.65
C ALA A 2 -56.63 40.37 -69.56
N SER A 3 -55.64 39.64 -69.03
CA SER A 3 -55.41 38.20 -69.28
C SER A 3 -54.69 38.01 -70.61
N HIS A 4 -53.40 37.67 -70.68
CA HIS A 4 -52.86 36.36 -70.32
C HIS A 4 -51.36 36.40 -69.91
N ALA A 5 -50.77 37.59 -69.72
CA ALA A 5 -49.34 37.72 -69.44
C ALA A 5 -48.95 37.48 -67.97
N ALA A 6 -49.92 37.43 -67.05
CA ALA A 6 -49.67 37.22 -65.62
C ALA A 6 -49.82 35.74 -65.16
N LEU A 7 -50.09 34.81 -66.09
CA LEU A 7 -50.30 33.38 -65.78
C LEU A 7 -49.11 32.48 -66.16
N TYR A 8 -48.06 33.04 -66.77
CA TYR A 8 -46.81 32.32 -67.07
C TYR A 8 -45.66 32.66 -66.12
N ALA A 9 -45.95 33.30 -64.98
CA ALA A 9 -45.01 33.47 -63.87
C ALA A 9 -45.30 32.49 -62.70
N LEU A 10 -46.01 31.40 -63.00
CA LEU A 10 -46.23 30.25 -62.12
C LEU A 10 -45.60 29.00 -62.74
N SER A 11 -44.40 29.16 -63.32
CA SER A 11 -43.51 28.04 -63.59
C SER A 11 -42.94 27.55 -62.26
N VAL A 12 -43.71 26.70 -61.60
CA VAL A 12 -43.28 25.55 -60.79
C VAL A 12 -41.83 25.65 -60.29
N LEU A 13 -41.59 26.51 -59.31
CA LEU A 13 -40.53 26.29 -58.34
C LEU A 13 -41.09 25.35 -57.29
N LEU A 14 -41.28 24.09 -57.69
CA LEU A 14 -41.22 22.99 -56.73
C LEU A 14 -39.76 22.90 -56.30
N PHE A 15 -39.37 23.77 -55.37
CA PHE A 15 -38.35 23.39 -54.42
C PHE A 15 -38.96 22.24 -53.65
N SER A 16 -38.70 21.01 -54.10
CA SER A 16 -38.61 19.91 -53.16
C SER A 16 -37.52 20.32 -52.19
N ALA A 17 -37.90 21.00 -51.10
CA ALA A 17 -37.25 20.78 -49.84
C ALA A 17 -37.50 19.30 -49.55
N GLY A 18 -36.70 18.43 -50.17
CA GLY A 18 -36.44 17.15 -49.58
C GLY A 18 -35.95 17.50 -48.20
N ALA A 19 -36.76 17.20 -47.19
CA ALA A 19 -36.22 16.94 -45.88
C ALA A 19 -35.19 15.84 -46.14
N GLY A 20 -33.93 16.23 -46.32
CA GLY A 20 -32.84 15.29 -46.31
C GLY A 20 -33.00 14.58 -44.98
N VAL A 21 -33.29 13.28 -45.04
CA VAL A 21 -33.28 12.43 -43.87
C VAL A 21 -31.89 12.61 -43.29
N SER A 22 -31.81 13.36 -42.19
CA SER A 22 -30.54 13.65 -41.55
C SER A 22 -30.21 12.43 -40.71
N GLY A 23 -29.77 11.36 -41.37
CA GLY A 23 -29.12 10.26 -40.67
C GLY A 23 -27.95 10.84 -39.88
N PHE A 24 -27.99 10.70 -38.56
CA PHE A 24 -26.87 11.02 -37.68
C PHE A 24 -26.54 9.76 -36.91
N VAL A 25 -25.45 9.09 -37.25
CA VAL A 25 -24.96 7.99 -36.42
C VAL A 25 -24.27 8.57 -35.17
N LYS A 26 -24.33 7.86 -34.04
CA LYS A 26 -23.59 8.21 -32.83
C LYS A 26 -22.76 7.04 -32.33
N ILE A 27 -21.53 7.29 -31.89
CA ILE A 27 -20.70 6.28 -31.24
C ILE A 27 -20.82 6.46 -29.72
N ALA A 28 -21.17 5.38 -29.03
CA ALA A 28 -21.17 5.33 -27.57
C ALA A 28 -19.99 4.47 -27.10
N CYS A 29 -18.99 5.12 -26.50
CA CYS A 29 -17.83 4.46 -25.90
C CYS A 29 -17.72 4.76 -24.41
N ASN A 30 -16.95 3.92 -23.70
CA ASN A 30 -16.36 4.35 -22.45
C ASN A 30 -15.29 5.40 -22.79
N ASP A 31 -15.40 6.60 -22.21
CA ASP A 31 -14.44 7.69 -22.39
C ASP A 31 -13.05 7.35 -21.83
N ARG A 32 -13.00 6.51 -20.79
CA ARG A 32 -11.78 6.03 -20.16
C ARG A 32 -11.84 4.54 -19.83
N THR A 33 -10.77 3.83 -20.16
CA THR A 33 -10.55 2.43 -19.82
C THR A 33 -9.25 2.29 -19.03
N VAL A 34 -9.25 1.47 -17.98
CA VAL A 34 -8.04 1.13 -17.23
C VAL A 34 -7.63 -0.31 -17.57
N GLY A 35 -6.51 -0.45 -18.26
CA GLY A 35 -5.88 -1.72 -18.60
C GLY A 35 -4.85 -2.16 -17.57
N GLN A 36 -4.72 -3.48 -17.40
CA GLN A 36 -3.68 -4.07 -16.57
C GLN A 36 -2.59 -4.69 -17.45
N ILE A 37 -1.33 -4.42 -17.15
CA ILE A 37 -0.21 -4.97 -17.93
C ILE A 37 -0.25 -6.50 -17.94
N GLY A 38 0.00 -7.08 -19.12
CA GLY A 38 -0.05 -8.54 -19.31
C GLY A 38 -1.45 -9.09 -19.57
N GLN A 39 -2.50 -8.28 -19.42
CA GLN A 39 -3.90 -8.67 -19.58
C GLN A 39 -4.51 -8.03 -20.83
N PRO A 40 -5.59 -8.61 -21.38
CA PRO A 40 -6.33 -7.97 -22.45
C PRO A 40 -7.06 -6.72 -21.95
N SER A 41 -7.05 -5.65 -22.75
CA SER A 41 -7.84 -4.44 -22.52
C SER A 41 -8.85 -4.23 -23.64
N LEU A 42 -10.06 -3.85 -23.27
CA LEU A 42 -11.18 -3.64 -24.18
C LEU A 42 -11.61 -2.19 -24.16
N LEU A 43 -11.43 -1.49 -25.28
CA LEU A 43 -11.99 -0.16 -25.50
C LEU A 43 -13.40 -0.34 -26.06
N ASN A 44 -14.37 -0.34 -25.16
CA ASN A 44 -15.77 -0.58 -25.48
C ASN A 44 -16.33 0.57 -26.30
N CYS A 45 -16.81 0.26 -27.50
CA CYS A 45 -17.44 1.21 -28.41
C CYS A 45 -18.55 0.53 -29.20
N VAL A 46 -19.72 1.17 -29.24
CA VAL A 46 -20.91 0.65 -29.91
C VAL A 46 -21.54 1.76 -30.75
N VAL A 47 -21.91 1.42 -31.98
CA VAL A 47 -22.65 2.30 -32.87
C VAL A 47 -24.11 2.36 -32.43
N LYS A 48 -24.65 3.57 -32.31
CA LYS A 48 -26.04 3.87 -31.96
C LYS A 48 -26.71 4.60 -33.13
N PRO A 49 -27.65 3.94 -33.82
CA PRO A 49 -28.51 4.62 -34.78
C PRO A 49 -29.33 5.71 -34.09
N THR A 50 -29.56 6.84 -34.75
CA THR A 50 -30.56 7.83 -34.28
C THR A 50 -31.97 7.38 -34.61
N GLN A 51 -32.96 7.96 -33.93
CA GLN A 51 -34.35 7.49 -33.94
C GLN A 51 -34.97 7.41 -35.34
N ASP A 52 -34.44 8.15 -36.32
CA ASP A 52 -34.97 8.21 -37.68
C ASP A 52 -34.35 7.17 -38.64
N THR A 53 -33.34 6.41 -38.19
CA THR A 53 -32.61 5.41 -38.98
C THR A 53 -32.56 4.07 -38.24
N THR A 54 -33.32 3.07 -38.70
CA THR A 54 -33.37 1.74 -38.05
C THR A 54 -32.55 0.67 -38.77
N ASP A 55 -32.14 0.93 -40.00
CA ASP A 55 -31.39 0.00 -40.85
C ASP A 55 -30.16 0.73 -41.39
N ILE A 56 -29.05 0.62 -40.66
CA ILE A 56 -27.77 1.24 -41.00
C ILE A 56 -26.79 0.13 -41.36
N ASP A 57 -26.01 0.34 -42.41
CA ASP A 57 -24.84 -0.47 -42.73
C ASP A 57 -23.56 0.27 -42.40
N ILE A 58 -22.71 -0.36 -41.59
CA ILE A 58 -21.36 0.12 -41.37
C ILE A 58 -20.55 -0.18 -42.65
N VAL A 59 -19.95 0.87 -43.21
CA VAL A 59 -19.11 0.79 -44.41
C VAL A 59 -17.63 0.70 -44.03
N ASN A 60 -17.22 1.47 -43.02
CA ASN A 60 -15.84 1.49 -42.55
C ASN A 60 -15.73 1.77 -41.04
N VAL A 61 -14.83 1.05 -40.37
CA VAL A 61 -14.41 1.36 -39.00
C VAL A 61 -12.90 1.47 -38.96
N LYS A 62 -12.41 2.55 -38.36
CA LYS A 62 -10.99 2.83 -38.20
C LYS A 62 -10.66 3.14 -36.75
N TRP A 63 -9.69 2.42 -36.21
CA TRP A 63 -9.07 2.73 -34.93
C TRP A 63 -7.68 3.29 -35.14
N LYS A 64 -7.40 4.40 -34.47
CA LYS A 64 -6.17 5.12 -34.60
C LYS A 64 -5.66 5.54 -33.22
N ARG A 65 -4.36 5.40 -32.96
CA ARG A 65 -3.74 6.06 -31.81
C ARG A 65 -3.67 7.56 -32.11
N SER A 66 -4.18 8.40 -31.21
CA SER A 66 -4.21 9.84 -31.42
C SER A 66 -2.79 10.37 -31.62
N GLY A 67 -2.59 11.14 -32.70
CA GLY A 67 -1.28 11.68 -33.09
C GLY A 67 -0.47 10.82 -34.07
N ASP A 68 -0.80 9.54 -34.26
CA ASP A 68 -0.09 8.71 -35.24
C ASP A 68 -0.51 9.07 -36.68
N ALA A 69 0.28 8.71 -37.69
CA ALA A 69 -0.11 8.87 -39.09
C ALA A 69 -0.99 7.70 -39.56
N GLU A 70 -0.61 6.48 -39.17
CA GLU A 70 -1.22 5.24 -39.62
C GLU A 70 -2.36 4.79 -38.70
N SER A 71 -3.28 4.00 -39.26
CA SER A 71 -4.37 3.38 -38.49
C SER A 71 -3.88 2.07 -37.86
N LEU A 72 -4.31 1.79 -36.64
CA LEU A 72 -4.04 0.51 -35.98
C LEU A 72 -4.85 -0.61 -36.63
N LEU A 73 -6.13 -0.30 -36.88
CA LEU A 73 -7.07 -1.15 -37.59
C LEU A 73 -7.89 -0.29 -38.54
N ASN A 74 -8.12 -0.81 -39.73
CA ASN A 74 -8.99 -0.22 -40.72
C ASN A 74 -9.75 -1.34 -41.44
N CYS A 75 -11.04 -1.46 -41.14
CA CYS A 75 -11.90 -2.46 -41.74
C CYS A 75 -12.92 -1.81 -42.66
N HIS A 76 -12.89 -2.23 -43.91
CA HIS A 76 -13.77 -1.74 -44.96
C HIS A 76 -14.65 -2.88 -45.47
N GLN A 77 -15.89 -2.60 -45.83
CA GLN A 77 -16.85 -3.59 -46.32
C GLN A 77 -16.32 -4.39 -47.52
N ASP A 78 -15.68 -3.71 -48.48
CA ASP A 78 -15.20 -4.33 -49.72
C ASP A 78 -13.78 -4.92 -49.63
N GLU A 79 -12.95 -4.40 -48.73
CA GLU A 79 -11.51 -4.74 -48.66
C GLU A 79 -11.18 -5.62 -47.45
N GLY A 80 -12.16 -5.83 -46.56
CA GLY A 80 -11.95 -6.50 -45.28
C GLY A 80 -11.12 -5.66 -44.31
N CYS A 81 -10.48 -6.33 -43.36
CA CYS A 81 -9.73 -5.70 -42.28
C CYS A 81 -8.23 -5.66 -42.55
N THR A 82 -7.67 -4.46 -42.61
CA THR A 82 -6.24 -4.20 -42.64
C THR A 82 -5.79 -3.71 -41.27
N GLY A 83 -4.79 -4.39 -40.70
CA GLY A 83 -4.23 -4.04 -39.41
C GLY A 83 -2.77 -4.45 -39.38
N THR A 84 -1.88 -3.45 -39.34
CA THR A 84 -0.43 -3.69 -39.42
C THR A 84 0.15 -4.09 -38.06
N TRP A 85 -0.59 -3.88 -36.96
CA TRP A 85 -0.07 -3.93 -35.60
C TRP A 85 -0.44 -5.21 -34.85
N PRO A 86 0.54 -6.08 -34.53
CA PRO A 86 0.29 -7.28 -33.75
C PRO A 86 -0.30 -6.94 -32.37
N GLY A 87 -1.33 -7.69 -31.98
CA GLY A 87 -1.96 -7.55 -30.66
C GLY A 87 -3.14 -6.58 -30.59
N TYR A 88 -3.49 -5.91 -31.69
CA TYR A 88 -4.69 -5.09 -31.83
C TYR A 88 -5.68 -5.82 -32.76
N ARG A 89 -6.93 -5.97 -32.33
CA ARG A 89 -8.01 -6.55 -33.13
C ARG A 89 -9.38 -6.07 -32.67
N PHE A 90 -10.42 -6.26 -33.47
CA PHE A 90 -11.79 -6.06 -32.99
C PHE A 90 -12.19 -7.17 -32.01
N ALA A 91 -12.96 -6.81 -30.99
CA ALA A 91 -13.33 -7.72 -29.90
C ALA A 91 -14.25 -8.85 -30.35
N ASP A 92 -15.19 -8.54 -31.24
CA ASP A 92 -16.27 -9.44 -31.68
C ASP A 92 -16.07 -9.93 -33.11
N PHE A 93 -14.84 -9.93 -33.61
CA PHE A 93 -14.59 -10.30 -35.00
C PHE A 93 -14.66 -11.83 -35.17
N SER A 94 -15.79 -12.29 -35.71
CA SER A 94 -15.79 -13.44 -36.60
C SER A 94 -14.78 -13.18 -37.73
N SER A 95 -14.29 -14.20 -38.41
CA SER A 95 -13.30 -14.04 -39.48
C SER A 95 -13.78 -13.23 -40.69
N GLU A 96 -15.04 -12.77 -40.68
CA GLU A 96 -15.75 -12.14 -41.79
C GLU A 96 -16.32 -10.78 -41.34
N TRP A 97 -16.28 -9.78 -42.22
CA TRP A 97 -16.89 -8.48 -41.97
C TRP A 97 -18.42 -8.60 -41.94
N ASP A 98 -19.03 -8.09 -40.87
CA ASP A 98 -20.49 -7.96 -40.75
C ASP A 98 -20.85 -6.48 -40.62
N SER A 99 -21.44 -5.90 -41.68
CA SER A 99 -21.86 -4.50 -41.72
C SER A 99 -22.95 -4.17 -40.70
N LYS A 100 -23.64 -5.19 -40.17
CA LYS A 100 -24.68 -5.04 -39.14
C LYS A 100 -24.12 -5.19 -37.72
N ASN A 101 -22.85 -5.54 -37.54
CA ASN A 101 -22.25 -5.63 -36.22
C ASN A 101 -21.96 -4.23 -35.64
N MET A 102 -22.86 -3.77 -34.77
CA MET A 102 -22.74 -2.46 -34.12
C MET A 102 -21.68 -2.44 -33.00
N ASN A 103 -21.10 -3.58 -32.62
CA ASN A 103 -20.01 -3.64 -31.65
C ASN A 103 -18.66 -3.51 -32.34
N ILE A 104 -18.08 -2.32 -32.23
CA ILE A 104 -16.83 -1.93 -32.91
C ILE A 104 -15.66 -1.80 -31.94
N SER A 105 -15.76 -2.48 -30.79
CA SER A 105 -14.80 -2.36 -29.70
C SER A 105 -13.39 -2.84 -30.09
N LEU A 106 -12.36 -2.09 -29.68
CA LEU A 106 -10.97 -2.46 -29.89
C LEU A 106 -10.48 -3.33 -28.73
N LEU A 107 -9.94 -4.50 -29.06
CA LEU A 107 -9.27 -5.41 -28.14
C LEU A 107 -7.75 -5.31 -28.32
N ILE A 108 -7.08 -4.93 -27.25
CA ILE A 108 -5.62 -5.00 -27.10
C ILE A 108 -5.34 -6.29 -26.34
N THR A 109 -4.72 -7.28 -26.99
CA THR A 109 -4.64 -8.65 -26.44
C THR A 109 -3.66 -8.79 -25.28
N ASN A 110 -2.62 -7.96 -25.24
CA ASN A 110 -1.61 -7.96 -24.20
C ASN A 110 -1.15 -6.53 -23.92
N THR A 111 -1.80 -5.91 -22.93
CA THR A 111 -1.57 -4.50 -22.57
C THR A 111 -0.15 -4.29 -22.04
N GLN A 112 0.50 -3.25 -22.54
CA GLN A 112 1.84 -2.80 -22.15
C GLN A 112 1.84 -1.29 -21.88
N VAL A 113 2.89 -0.79 -21.22
CA VAL A 113 3.06 0.65 -20.96
C VAL A 113 2.94 1.48 -22.23
N LYS A 114 3.49 1.00 -23.35
CA LYS A 114 3.45 1.69 -24.65
C LYS A 114 2.05 1.85 -25.23
N ASP A 115 1.07 1.05 -24.78
CA ASP A 115 -0.30 1.12 -25.24
C ASP A 115 -1.08 2.22 -24.49
N GLU A 116 -0.55 2.77 -23.40
CA GLU A 116 -1.16 3.94 -22.75
C GLU A 116 -1.20 5.11 -23.73
N ALA A 117 -2.41 5.50 -24.11
CA ALA A 117 -2.67 6.53 -25.10
C ALA A 117 -4.15 6.92 -25.14
N LYS A 118 -4.40 8.06 -25.77
CA LYS A 118 -5.70 8.35 -26.34
C LYS A 118 -5.82 7.68 -27.71
N TYR A 119 -6.94 7.00 -27.93
CA TYR A 119 -7.30 6.38 -29.19
C TYR A 119 -8.53 7.08 -29.77
N THR A 120 -8.60 7.20 -31.08
CA THR A 120 -9.77 7.74 -31.78
C THR A 120 -10.39 6.64 -32.64
N CYS A 121 -11.69 6.45 -32.46
CA CYS A 121 -12.52 5.56 -33.27
C CYS A 121 -13.28 6.41 -34.30
N TYR A 122 -13.18 6.04 -35.56
CA TYR A 122 -13.94 6.65 -36.66
C TYR A 122 -14.87 5.60 -37.24
N VAL A 123 -16.13 5.98 -37.44
CA VAL A 123 -17.15 5.11 -38.05
C VAL A 123 -17.79 5.84 -39.22
N TYR A 124 -17.83 5.15 -40.36
CA TYR A 124 -18.54 5.61 -41.55
C TYR A 124 -19.63 4.61 -41.87
N THR A 125 -20.85 5.12 -42.02
CA THR A 125 -22.04 4.33 -42.38
C THR A 125 -22.67 4.88 -43.63
N ASP A 126 -23.60 4.13 -44.21
CA ASP A 126 -24.46 4.59 -45.31
C ASP A 126 -25.37 5.79 -44.94
N SER A 127 -25.51 6.06 -43.65
CA SER A 127 -26.42 7.04 -43.07
C SER A 127 -25.71 8.16 -42.31
N GLY A 128 -24.38 8.29 -42.47
CA GLY A 128 -23.55 9.32 -41.83
C GLY A 128 -22.32 8.76 -41.12
N ASP A 129 -21.57 9.65 -40.49
CA ASP A 129 -20.31 9.34 -39.80
C ASP A 129 -20.25 9.99 -38.41
N ASP A 130 -19.39 9.44 -37.56
CA ASP A 130 -19.09 10.00 -36.24
C ASP A 130 -17.68 9.56 -35.82
N GLU A 131 -17.08 10.31 -34.89
CA GLU A 131 -15.79 9.99 -34.30
C GLU A 131 -15.81 10.22 -32.78
N VAL A 132 -15.02 9.44 -32.05
CA VAL A 132 -14.92 9.57 -30.60
C VAL A 132 -13.55 9.16 -30.07
N ASP A 133 -13.08 9.91 -29.08
CA ASP A 133 -11.84 9.63 -28.36
C ASP A 133 -12.10 8.73 -27.15
N VAL A 134 -11.17 7.80 -26.89
CA VAL A 134 -11.13 6.92 -25.73
C VAL A 134 -9.74 6.97 -25.10
N ASP A 135 -9.65 7.25 -23.81
CA ASP A 135 -8.40 7.25 -23.04
C ASP A 135 -8.12 5.86 -22.46
N LEU A 136 -7.03 5.21 -22.88
CA LEU A 136 -6.54 4.00 -22.23
C LEU A 136 -5.43 4.36 -21.26
N GLN A 137 -5.67 4.06 -19.98
CA GLN A 137 -4.66 4.13 -18.94
C GLN A 137 -4.17 2.74 -18.58
N VAL A 138 -2.89 2.64 -18.25
CA VAL A 138 -2.25 1.37 -17.95
C VAL A 138 -1.83 1.32 -16.50
N THR A 139 -2.02 0.16 -15.87
CA THR A 139 -1.66 -0.07 -14.48
C THR A 139 -0.89 -1.38 -14.32
N ALA A 140 0.03 -1.40 -13.36
CA ALA A 140 0.69 -2.58 -12.85
C ALA A 140 0.96 -2.40 -11.35
N LYS A 141 0.69 -3.45 -10.58
CA LYS A 141 0.93 -3.44 -9.13
C LYS A 141 2.42 -3.62 -8.85
N TYR A 142 2.93 -2.89 -7.86
CA TYR A 142 4.27 -3.12 -7.35
C TYR A 142 4.36 -4.50 -6.69
N SER A 143 5.53 -5.13 -6.80
CA SER A 143 5.87 -6.36 -6.07
C SER A 143 5.85 -6.15 -4.55
N LEU A 144 5.80 -7.26 -3.80
CA LEU A 144 5.91 -7.20 -2.35
C LEU A 144 7.25 -6.52 -1.99
N PRO A 145 7.24 -5.43 -1.19
CA PRO A 145 8.46 -4.70 -0.90
C PRO A 145 9.45 -5.56 -0.13
N ASN A 146 10.68 -5.63 -0.62
CA ASN A 146 11.80 -6.22 0.10
C ASN A 146 12.39 -5.18 1.05
N VAL A 147 12.38 -5.48 2.35
CA VAL A 147 12.95 -4.62 3.39
C VAL A 147 14.22 -5.28 3.93
N SER A 148 15.32 -4.53 3.95
CA SER A 148 16.64 -5.03 4.35
C SER A 148 17.42 -3.99 5.15
N LEU A 149 18.32 -4.45 6.01
CA LEU A 149 19.29 -3.62 6.72
C LEU A 149 20.54 -3.46 5.86
N VAL A 150 21.00 -2.23 5.65
CA VAL A 150 22.21 -1.95 4.86
C VAL A 150 23.18 -1.03 5.62
N PRO A 151 24.49 -1.29 5.53
CA PRO A 151 25.48 -0.41 6.13
C PRO A 151 25.52 0.93 5.39
N GLU A 152 25.68 2.03 6.13
CA GLU A 152 25.92 3.33 5.53
C GLU A 152 27.37 3.42 5.03
N LYS A 153 27.54 3.38 3.70
CA LYS A 153 28.84 3.31 3.00
C LYS A 153 29.84 4.47 3.26
N LYS A 154 29.55 5.43 4.15
CA LYS A 154 30.33 6.67 4.28
C LYS A 154 31.19 6.81 5.55
N ASN A 155 31.11 5.91 6.55
CA ASN A 155 31.92 6.06 7.77
C ASN A 155 32.23 4.73 8.47
N PRO A 156 33.40 4.58 9.13
CA PRO A 156 33.70 3.42 9.98
C PRO A 156 32.84 3.35 11.27
N ASN A 157 32.16 4.44 11.63
CA ASN A 157 31.06 4.49 12.61
C ASN A 157 29.68 4.47 11.90
N SER A 158 29.54 3.67 10.83
CA SER A 158 28.37 3.70 9.94
C SER A 158 27.08 3.46 10.72
N LYS A 159 26.11 4.39 10.59
CA LYS A 159 24.74 4.12 11.04
C LYS A 159 24.16 3.03 10.15
N GLU A 160 23.40 2.11 10.75
CA GLU A 160 22.59 1.17 9.99
C GLU A 160 21.43 1.92 9.35
N ALA A 161 21.04 1.51 8.15
CA ALA A 161 19.90 2.06 7.45
C ALA A 161 18.96 0.95 6.98
N LEU A 162 17.67 1.23 6.97
CA LEU A 162 16.69 0.36 6.34
C LEU A 162 16.55 0.75 4.87
N LEU A 163 16.54 -0.24 4.00
CA LEU A 163 16.31 -0.10 2.57
C LEU A 163 15.07 -0.91 2.20
N CYS A 164 14.10 -0.22 1.59
CA CYS A 164 12.90 -0.83 1.05
C CYS A 164 12.94 -0.74 -0.47
N LYS A 165 12.64 -1.83 -1.17
CA LYS A 165 12.56 -1.89 -2.64
C LYS A 165 11.30 -2.61 -3.10
N ALA A 166 10.60 -2.02 -4.06
CA ALA A 166 9.46 -2.65 -4.73
C ALA A 166 9.52 -2.33 -6.22
N SER A 167 9.23 -3.31 -7.08
CA SER A 167 9.43 -3.22 -8.53
C SER A 167 8.21 -3.64 -9.32
N GLY A 168 8.18 -3.31 -10.61
CA GLY A 168 7.15 -3.77 -11.54
C GLY A 168 5.85 -2.97 -11.50
N GLY A 169 5.81 -1.84 -10.79
CA GLY A 169 4.60 -1.03 -10.71
C GLY A 169 4.54 0.07 -11.77
N TYR A 170 3.33 0.46 -12.13
CA TYR A 170 3.02 1.55 -13.05
C TYR A 170 1.60 2.07 -12.78
N PRO A 171 1.33 3.38 -12.80
CA PRO A 171 2.28 4.50 -12.95
C PRO A 171 3.21 4.68 -11.72
N LYS A 172 3.99 5.77 -11.71
CA LYS A 172 4.95 6.09 -10.64
C LYS A 172 4.24 6.19 -9.28
N GLY A 173 4.65 5.32 -8.36
CA GLY A 173 4.18 5.27 -6.98
C GLY A 173 5.16 5.93 -5.99
N THR A 174 4.92 5.71 -4.70
CA THR A 174 5.76 6.21 -3.60
C THR A 174 5.93 5.16 -2.50
N ILE A 175 7.02 5.27 -1.74
CA ILE A 175 7.24 4.50 -0.52
C ILE A 175 7.18 5.45 0.68
N ARG A 176 6.49 5.03 1.74
CA ARG A 176 6.51 5.71 3.04
C ARG A 176 6.82 4.74 4.15
N TRP A 177 7.48 5.22 5.18
CA TRP A 177 7.95 4.43 6.31
C TRP A 177 7.16 4.77 7.56
N PHE A 178 6.88 3.74 8.36
CA PHE A 178 6.12 3.87 9.59
C PHE A 178 6.85 3.19 10.77
N ASP A 179 6.91 3.86 11.91
CA ASP A 179 7.39 3.35 13.19
C ASP A 179 6.21 3.19 14.18
N GLU A 180 5.93 1.97 14.63
CA GLU A 180 4.78 1.70 15.53
C GLU A 180 3.44 2.36 15.10
N ASN A 181 3.25 2.52 13.79
CA ASN A 181 2.13 3.14 13.07
C ASN A 181 2.19 4.68 12.85
N ASN A 182 3.22 5.38 13.30
CA ASN A 182 3.43 6.79 12.95
C ASN A 182 4.25 6.91 11.67
N GLU A 183 3.89 7.84 10.80
CA GLU A 183 4.65 8.08 9.57
C GLU A 183 5.97 8.79 9.90
N THR A 184 7.08 8.20 9.49
CA THR A 184 8.41 8.82 9.66
C THR A 184 8.61 9.90 8.60
N LYS A 185 9.13 11.07 8.98
CA LYS A 185 9.34 12.20 8.05
C LYS A 185 10.67 12.17 7.29
N SER A 186 11.39 11.05 7.30
CA SER A 186 12.85 11.06 7.07
C SER A 186 13.34 10.17 5.92
N ALA A 187 12.52 9.86 4.93
CA ALA A 187 12.96 9.07 3.78
C ALA A 187 12.28 9.50 2.47
N GLU A 188 13.09 9.83 1.47
CA GLU A 188 12.63 10.10 0.11
C GLU A 188 12.50 8.80 -0.69
N THR A 189 11.61 8.79 -1.68
CA THR A 189 11.50 7.69 -2.63
C THR A 189 12.33 8.01 -3.88
N GLU A 190 13.31 7.17 -4.15
CA GLU A 190 14.01 7.11 -5.44
C GLU A 190 13.20 6.23 -6.40
N VAL A 191 13.13 6.64 -7.66
CA VAL A 191 12.37 5.92 -8.70
C VAL A 191 13.27 5.67 -9.89
N LYS A 192 13.34 4.41 -10.31
CA LYS A 192 14.08 3.97 -11.50
C LYS A 192 13.10 3.39 -12.52
N THR A 193 13.19 3.83 -13.76
CA THR A 193 12.49 3.22 -14.89
C THR A 193 13.26 1.97 -15.36
N MET A 194 12.57 0.85 -15.52
CA MET A 194 13.12 -0.40 -16.06
C MET A 194 12.93 -0.45 -17.59
N ASP A 195 13.60 -1.40 -18.25
CA ASP A 195 13.61 -1.51 -19.72
C ASP A 195 12.22 -1.72 -20.33
N ASN A 196 11.29 -2.31 -19.59
CA ASN A 196 9.90 -2.52 -19.99
C ASN A 196 8.97 -1.33 -19.69
N GLY A 197 9.52 -0.19 -19.25
CA GLY A 197 8.77 1.02 -18.90
C GLY A 197 8.13 1.01 -17.50
N LEU A 198 8.20 -0.10 -16.77
CA LEU A 198 7.73 -0.19 -15.38
C LEU A 198 8.69 0.51 -14.41
N PHE A 199 8.23 0.82 -13.21
CA PHE A 199 9.03 1.48 -12.18
C PHE A 199 9.53 0.52 -11.10
N GLU A 200 10.75 0.77 -10.64
CA GLU A 200 11.30 0.30 -9.37
C GLU A 200 11.37 1.48 -8.40
N LEU A 201 10.76 1.32 -7.22
CA LEU A 201 10.81 2.25 -6.11
C LEU A 201 11.84 1.76 -5.10
N SER A 202 12.67 2.66 -4.62
CA SER A 202 13.55 2.43 -3.48
C SER A 202 13.52 3.57 -2.50
N SER A 203 13.54 3.27 -1.21
CA SER A 203 13.61 4.29 -0.17
C SER A 203 14.51 3.84 0.97
N LYS A 204 15.31 4.77 1.49
CA LYS A 204 16.31 4.52 2.52
C LYS A 204 16.06 5.37 3.76
N LEU A 205 16.04 4.73 4.94
CA LEU A 205 15.85 5.37 6.25
C LEU A 205 17.14 5.25 7.09
N VAL A 206 17.79 6.38 7.43
CA VAL A 206 19.21 6.45 7.88
C VAL A 206 19.41 6.68 9.40
N SER A 207 18.36 6.68 10.23
CA SER A 207 18.49 7.05 11.65
C SER A 207 17.90 6.01 12.61
N LEU A 208 18.59 4.90 12.81
CA LEU A 208 18.22 3.89 13.81
C LEU A 208 18.84 4.11 15.21
N ASN A 209 19.85 4.98 15.35
CA ASN A 209 20.50 5.24 16.64
C ASN A 209 19.59 6.00 17.61
N GLY A 210 19.29 5.39 18.76
CA GLY A 210 18.44 5.99 19.81
C GLY A 210 16.94 5.73 19.64
N SER A 211 16.53 5.03 18.58
CA SER A 211 15.16 4.54 18.43
C SER A 211 14.93 3.38 19.41
N THR A 212 14.01 3.55 20.36
CA THR A 212 13.49 2.45 21.19
C THR A 212 12.64 1.46 20.39
N PHE A 213 12.25 1.83 19.16
CA PHE A 213 11.32 1.08 18.35
C PHE A 213 12.00 -0.10 17.64
N SER A 214 11.38 -1.27 17.79
CA SER A 214 11.83 -2.51 17.17
C SER A 214 11.18 -2.76 15.80
N ASN A 215 10.02 -2.16 15.50
CA ASN A 215 9.21 -2.53 14.34
C ASN A 215 9.07 -1.38 13.34
N TYR A 216 9.55 -1.60 12.12
CA TYR A 216 9.39 -0.67 11.00
C TYR A 216 8.53 -1.30 9.90
N THR A 217 7.65 -0.50 9.33
CA THR A 217 6.82 -0.88 8.18
C THR A 217 7.12 0.03 7.01
N CYS A 218 7.51 -0.55 5.87
CA CYS A 218 7.54 0.12 4.58
C CYS A 218 6.20 -0.13 3.88
N ILE A 219 5.52 0.92 3.45
CA ILE A 219 4.27 0.84 2.68
C ILE A 219 4.48 1.43 1.29
N VAL A 220 4.08 0.66 0.28
CA VAL A 220 4.08 1.07 -1.13
C VAL A 220 2.70 1.63 -1.47
N PHE A 221 2.68 2.84 -2.02
CA PHE A 221 1.49 3.52 -2.51
C PHE A 221 1.56 3.66 -4.03
N ASN A 222 0.44 3.44 -4.71
CA ASN A 222 0.32 3.72 -6.13
C ASN A 222 0.24 5.23 -6.42
N SER A 223 0.19 5.58 -7.70
CA SER A 223 0.10 6.96 -8.18
C SER A 223 -1.11 7.72 -7.65
N SER A 224 -2.22 7.02 -7.37
CA SER A 224 -3.45 7.60 -6.80
C SER A 224 -3.38 7.74 -5.26
N GLY A 225 -2.29 7.34 -4.62
CA GLY A 225 -2.13 7.35 -3.17
C GLY A 225 -2.81 6.19 -2.44
N GLY A 226 -3.31 5.18 -3.16
CA GLY A 226 -3.83 3.94 -2.59
C GLY A 226 -2.71 3.02 -2.13
N LYS A 227 -2.87 2.40 -0.95
CA LYS A 227 -1.94 1.39 -0.44
C LYS A 227 -2.00 0.13 -1.31
N GLU A 228 -0.85 -0.30 -1.83
CA GLU A 228 -0.75 -1.52 -2.64
C GLU A 228 -0.19 -2.70 -1.85
N ASN A 229 0.96 -2.50 -1.21
CA ASN A 229 1.69 -3.55 -0.51
C ASN A 229 2.45 -2.98 0.68
N GLU A 230 2.85 -3.85 1.61
CA GLU A 230 3.67 -3.48 2.77
C GLU A 230 4.72 -4.55 3.10
N GLY A 231 5.82 -4.12 3.70
CA GLY A 231 6.89 -4.97 4.19
C GLY A 231 7.27 -4.54 5.59
N LYS A 232 7.50 -5.51 6.49
CA LYS A 232 7.80 -5.26 7.90
C LYS A 232 9.17 -5.82 8.24
N ILE A 233 9.89 -5.13 9.13
CA ILE A 233 11.16 -5.59 9.66
C ILE A 233 11.25 -5.30 11.14
N GLN A 234 11.80 -6.25 11.90
CA GLN A 234 12.11 -6.09 13.31
C GLN A 234 13.62 -5.85 13.47
N THR A 235 14.02 -4.70 13.98
CA THR A 235 15.43 -4.33 14.20
C THR A 235 16.03 -5.01 15.42
N SER A 236 15.22 -5.46 16.38
CA SER A 236 15.66 -6.26 17.54
C SER A 236 16.33 -7.58 17.15
N ASN A 237 16.07 -8.09 15.94
CA ASN A 237 16.70 -9.30 15.43
C ASN A 237 18.13 -9.06 14.92
N PHE A 238 18.51 -7.81 14.67
CA PHE A 238 19.79 -7.41 14.08
C PHE A 238 20.66 -6.65 15.08
N LEU A 239 20.04 -5.72 15.82
CA LEU A 239 20.60 -5.13 17.01
C LEU A 239 20.56 -6.19 18.09
N GLY A 240 21.59 -7.04 18.11
CA GLY A 240 21.92 -7.82 19.29
C GLY A 240 22.08 -6.87 20.45
N PHE A 241 20.98 -6.55 21.13
CA PHE A 241 21.04 -6.43 22.57
C PHE A 241 21.53 -7.80 23.03
N GLU A 242 22.86 -7.96 23.09
CA GLU A 242 23.45 -8.57 24.26
C GLU A 242 22.84 -7.81 25.44
N GLY A 243 21.65 -8.25 25.85
CA GLY A 243 21.25 -8.13 27.22
C GLY A 243 22.39 -8.76 27.95
N THR A 244 23.32 -7.91 28.42
CA THR A 244 24.27 -8.27 29.44
C THR A 244 23.40 -8.97 30.46
N PRO A 245 23.58 -10.29 30.71
CA PRO A 245 22.78 -10.92 31.73
C PRO A 245 23.05 -10.09 32.98
N SER A 246 22.01 -9.39 33.44
CA SER A 246 22.04 -8.67 34.71
C SER A 246 22.73 -9.60 35.68
N PRO A 247 23.84 -9.19 36.35
CA PRO A 247 24.63 -10.11 37.13
C PRO A 247 23.66 -10.74 38.13
N VAL A 248 23.27 -11.99 37.87
CA VAL A 248 22.52 -12.78 38.81
C VAL A 248 23.50 -12.92 39.95
N VAL A 249 23.32 -12.06 40.96
CA VAL A 249 24.01 -12.17 42.23
C VAL A 249 23.59 -13.55 42.74
N LYS A 250 24.40 -14.54 42.42
CA LYS A 250 24.32 -15.86 43.02
C LYS A 250 24.70 -15.61 44.47
N THR A 251 23.71 -15.30 45.29
CA THR A 251 23.86 -15.32 46.74
C THR A 251 24.46 -16.67 47.08
N PRO A 252 25.67 -16.73 47.66
CA PRO A 252 26.27 -18.01 47.96
C PRO A 252 25.36 -18.74 48.94
N LYS A 253 25.00 -19.98 48.63
CA LYS A 253 24.20 -20.89 49.49
C LYS A 253 24.84 -21.15 50.88
N VAL A 254 25.97 -20.53 51.17
CA VAL A 254 26.72 -20.57 52.43
C VAL A 254 26.07 -19.69 53.50
N VAL A 255 25.42 -18.58 53.13
CA VAL A 255 24.87 -17.61 54.11
C VAL A 255 23.71 -18.22 54.91
N ALA A 256 22.88 -19.08 54.30
CA ALA A 256 21.80 -19.76 55.00
C ALA A 256 22.31 -20.76 56.06
N GLY A 257 23.42 -21.47 55.77
CA GLY A 257 24.01 -22.44 56.72
C GLY A 257 24.58 -21.76 57.98
N VAL A 258 25.25 -20.61 57.80
CA VAL A 258 25.87 -19.88 58.93
C VAL A 258 24.81 -19.26 59.85
N LEU A 259 23.68 -18.78 59.31
CA LEU A 259 22.58 -18.23 60.13
C LEU A 259 21.87 -19.31 60.96
N VAL A 260 21.70 -20.52 60.43
CA VAL A 260 21.08 -21.63 61.16
C VAL A 260 22.03 -22.15 62.26
N ILE A 261 23.31 -22.32 61.94
CA ILE A 261 24.29 -22.76 62.94
C ILE A 261 24.48 -21.71 64.04
N GLY A 262 24.54 -20.42 63.67
CA GLY A 262 24.63 -19.31 64.62
C GLY A 262 23.44 -19.24 65.58
N SER A 263 22.22 -19.39 65.06
CA SER A 263 21.00 -19.36 65.91
C SER A 263 20.89 -20.57 66.84
N LEU A 264 21.33 -21.76 66.40
CA LEU A 264 21.41 -22.94 67.26
C LEU A 264 22.41 -22.77 68.41
N ILE A 265 23.59 -22.22 68.13
CA ILE A 265 24.63 -21.99 69.17
C ILE A 265 24.14 -20.97 70.19
N VAL A 266 23.54 -19.86 69.75
CA VAL A 266 23.00 -18.83 70.66
C VAL A 266 21.87 -19.40 71.51
N GLY A 267 20.96 -20.19 70.92
CA GLY A 267 19.89 -20.87 71.67
C GLY A 267 20.42 -21.83 72.73
N LEU A 268 21.47 -22.60 72.41
CA LEU A 268 22.10 -23.55 73.32
C LEU A 268 22.83 -22.84 74.47
N LEU A 269 23.51 -21.71 74.19
CA LEU A 269 24.14 -20.88 75.22
C LEU A 269 23.10 -20.24 76.16
N LEU A 270 21.97 -19.76 75.63
CA LEU A 270 20.89 -19.22 76.46
C LEU A 270 20.25 -20.31 77.33
N LEU A 271 20.03 -21.52 76.80
CA LEU A 271 19.56 -22.68 77.57
C LEU A 271 20.54 -23.05 78.68
N LEU A 272 21.84 -23.09 78.40
CA LEU A 272 22.87 -23.35 79.42
C LEU A 272 22.90 -22.27 80.50
N LEU A 273 22.74 -20.98 80.14
CA LEU A 273 22.65 -19.90 81.13
C LEU A 273 21.40 -20.01 82.00
N ILE A 274 20.26 -20.41 81.43
CA ILE A 274 19.01 -20.64 82.18
C ILE A 274 19.17 -21.86 83.09
N CYS A 275 19.79 -22.95 82.61
CA CYS A 275 20.07 -24.13 83.43
C CYS A 275 21.07 -23.82 84.56
N ARG A 276 22.11 -23.03 84.30
CA ARG A 276 23.05 -22.58 85.35
C ARG A 276 22.38 -21.67 86.38
N ARG A 277 21.44 -20.81 85.96
CA ARG A 277 20.64 -19.99 86.89
C ARG A 277 19.68 -20.84 87.74
N ARG A 278 19.14 -21.93 87.19
CA ARG A 278 18.28 -22.88 87.93
C ARG A 278 19.07 -23.84 88.83
N ALA A 279 20.36 -24.04 88.56
CA ALA A 279 21.23 -24.93 89.32
C ALA A 279 22.00 -24.25 90.47
N GLN A 280 21.79 -22.95 90.73
CA GLN A 280 22.26 -22.32 91.98
C GLN A 280 21.26 -22.61 93.10
N PRO A 281 21.63 -23.36 94.16
CA PRO A 281 20.72 -23.72 95.24
C PRO A 281 20.44 -22.53 96.18
N LEU A 282 19.20 -22.41 96.64
CA LEU A 282 18.81 -21.64 97.82
C LEU A 282 19.59 -22.12 99.05
N HIS A 283 20.40 -21.25 99.66
CA HIS A 283 20.88 -21.41 101.04
C HIS A 283 20.80 -20.07 101.76
N HIS A 284 19.76 -19.87 102.57
CA HIS A 284 19.91 -19.43 103.97
C HIS A 284 18.55 -19.35 104.68
N ARG A 285 18.43 -20.04 105.81
CA ARG A 285 17.49 -19.68 106.88
C ARG A 285 18.17 -19.95 108.22
N GLU A 286 18.31 -18.91 109.03
CA GLU A 286 18.03 -18.87 110.48
C GLU A 286 18.30 -17.45 111.01
N GLY A 287 17.31 -16.82 111.65
CA GLY A 287 17.52 -15.76 112.67
C GLY A 287 17.38 -16.39 114.06
N PRO A 288 17.16 -15.65 115.17
CA PRO A 288 17.19 -14.20 115.43
C PRO A 288 17.99 -13.84 116.74
N ALA A 289 17.64 -12.71 117.39
CA ALA A 289 18.10 -12.13 118.68
C ALA A 289 19.32 -11.20 118.55
N GLY A 290 19.22 -9.89 118.77
CA GLY A 290 18.83 -9.15 119.99
C GLY A 290 20.07 -8.36 120.41
N GLY A 291 20.08 -7.13 120.93
CA GLY A 291 19.13 -6.12 121.33
C GLY A 291 19.92 -4.83 121.64
N SER A 292 19.19 -3.76 121.90
CA SER A 292 19.54 -2.39 122.35
C SER A 292 20.81 -2.20 123.21
N GLU A 293 21.54 -1.09 122.98
CA GLU A 293 21.78 0.08 123.88
C GLU A 293 22.88 0.98 123.23
N ALA A 294 22.94 2.31 123.27
CA ALA A 294 22.32 3.34 124.11
C ALA A 294 22.36 4.72 123.39
N ASP A 295 21.32 5.52 123.61
CA ASP A 295 21.32 6.99 123.54
C ASP A 295 21.86 7.59 124.85
N PRO A 296 22.50 8.76 124.80
CA PRO A 296 22.23 9.84 125.77
C PRO A 296 22.19 11.22 125.07
N LEU A 297 21.50 12.28 125.51
CA LEU A 297 20.92 12.70 126.78
C LEU A 297 20.15 14.02 126.52
N ASP A 298 18.97 14.17 127.12
CA ASP A 298 18.34 15.45 127.55
C ASP A 298 17.20 15.02 128.51
N SER A 299 16.88 15.58 129.68
CA SER A 299 17.46 16.58 130.57
C SER A 299 16.61 16.60 131.87
N THR A 300 17.30 16.57 133.02
CA THR A 300 16.99 17.14 134.36
C THR A 300 15.56 17.12 134.92
N ALA A 301 15.37 16.44 136.06
CA ALA A 301 15.05 17.02 137.38
C ALA A 301 14.79 15.89 138.40
#